data_AF-A0A4Q7AL48-F1
#
_entry.id   AF-A0A4Q7AL48-F1
#
_cell.length_a   1.000
_cell.length_b   1.000
_cell.length_c   1.000
_cell.angle_alpha   90.00
_cell.angle_beta   90.00
_cell.angle_gamma   90.00
#
_symmetry.space_group_name_H-M   'P 1'
#
loop_
_entity.id
_entity.type
_entity.pdbx_description
1 polymer ?
#
loop_
_entity_poly.entity_id
_entity_poly.type
_entity_poly.pdbx_seq_one_letter_code
_entity_poly.pdbx_strand_id
1 'polypeptide(L)'
;MATLREPVKIFIVQSLACFDTPQQVADAVKQEYGIEIDRRQCAAYDPTKPAGKNLSKKLRDLFTRTRKDFKSNIYDIPLANKAVRLNELQKMYEDWNKNKKMKQNIIKQIKDEMHGYELQLLDAQLKQLEIDKIKNGDGEGADDPTPVKVTIQVVDASKSNAEHRSNTECSAGELSAAEE
;
A
#
# COMPACT_ATOMS: atom_id res chain seq x y z
N MET A 1 -21.67 -32.69 -16.21
CA MET A 1 -20.80 -31.59 -15.77
C MET A 1 -20.64 -31.68 -14.27
N ALA A 2 -19.42 -31.61 -13.75
CA ALA A 2 -19.20 -31.66 -12.30
C ALA A 2 -19.81 -30.42 -11.63
N THR A 3 -20.63 -30.64 -10.60
CA THR A 3 -21.16 -29.59 -9.74
C THR A 3 -20.01 -29.07 -8.88
N LEU A 4 -19.42 -27.93 -9.27
CA LEU A 4 -18.36 -27.30 -8.50
C LEU A 4 -18.90 -26.78 -7.17
N ARG A 5 -18.11 -26.95 -6.10
CA ARG A 5 -18.39 -26.33 -4.81
C ARG A 5 -18.27 -24.81 -4.94
N GLU A 6 -19.01 -24.08 -4.11
CA GLU A 6 -19.02 -22.62 -4.11
C GLU A 6 -17.62 -21.96 -4.01
N PRO A 7 -16.68 -22.39 -3.13
CA PRO A 7 -15.33 -21.81 -3.09
C PRO A 7 -14.57 -21.91 -4.41
N VAL A 8 -14.73 -23.03 -5.13
CA VAL A 8 -14.07 -23.23 -6.44
C VAL A 8 -14.62 -22.26 -7.49
N LYS A 9 -15.93 -21.99 -7.47
CA LYS A 9 -16.54 -20.99 -8.38
C LYS A 9 -16.05 -19.59 -8.07
N ILE A 10 -15.98 -19.23 -6.79
CA ILE A 10 -15.48 -17.93 -6.34
C ILE A 10 -14.04 -17.74 -6.81
N PHE A 11 -13.19 -18.74 -6.61
CA PHE A 11 -11.80 -18.74 -7.07
C PHE A 11 -11.71 -18.52 -8.58
N ILE A 12 -12.43 -19.32 -9.39
CA ILE A 12 -12.44 -19.19 -10.85
C ILE A 12 -12.83 -17.77 -11.27
N VAL A 13 -13.88 -17.21 -10.69
CA VAL A 13 -14.37 -15.85 -11.02
C VAL A 13 -13.33 -14.78 -10.65
N GLN A 14 -12.67 -14.93 -9.50
CA GLN A 14 -11.63 -13.99 -9.06
C GLN A 14 -10.39 -14.05 -9.95
N SER A 15 -9.88 -15.25 -10.27
CA SER A 15 -8.73 -15.41 -11.16
C SER A 15 -8.99 -14.84 -12.56
N LEU A 16 -10.17 -15.11 -13.13
CA LEU A 16 -10.57 -14.52 -14.42
C LEU A 16 -10.70 -12.98 -14.34
N ALA A 17 -11.15 -12.47 -13.19
CA ALA A 17 -11.18 -11.03 -12.92
C ALA A 17 -9.77 -10.41 -12.79
N CYS A 18 -8.76 -11.20 -12.41
CA CYS A 18 -7.34 -10.79 -12.41
C CYS A 18 -6.63 -10.99 -13.78
N PHE A 19 -7.38 -11.25 -14.85
CA PHE A 19 -6.90 -11.45 -16.23
C PHE A 19 -6.18 -12.77 -16.51
N ASP A 20 -6.32 -13.77 -15.63
CA ASP A 20 -5.83 -15.11 -15.93
C ASP A 20 -6.60 -15.72 -17.11
N THR A 21 -5.89 -16.48 -17.95
CA THR A 21 -6.53 -17.21 -19.05
C THR A 21 -7.32 -18.41 -18.52
N PRO A 22 -8.42 -18.83 -19.19
CA PRO A 22 -9.19 -20.00 -18.74
C PRO A 22 -8.39 -21.29 -18.61
N GLN A 23 -7.28 -21.41 -19.35
CA GLN A 23 -6.36 -22.54 -19.22
C GLN A 23 -5.56 -22.46 -17.92
N GLN A 24 -4.94 -21.30 -17.63
CA GLN A 24 -4.22 -21.08 -16.37
C GLN A 24 -5.12 -21.30 -15.15
N VAL A 25 -6.37 -20.84 -15.21
CA VAL A 25 -7.33 -21.04 -14.12
C VAL A 25 -7.68 -22.52 -13.93
N ALA A 26 -7.83 -23.28 -15.02
CA ALA A 26 -8.05 -24.71 -14.94
C ALA A 26 -6.87 -25.44 -14.27
N ASP A 27 -5.64 -25.07 -14.65
CA ASP A 27 -4.42 -25.64 -14.08
C ASP A 27 -4.27 -25.27 -12.60
N ALA A 28 -4.58 -24.01 -12.23
CA ALA A 28 -4.57 -23.55 -10.84
C ALA A 28 -5.61 -24.26 -9.97
N VAL A 29 -6.84 -24.47 -10.48
CA VAL A 29 -7.87 -25.24 -9.76
C VAL A 29 -7.44 -26.68 -9.55
N LYS A 30 -6.77 -27.29 -10.55
CA LYS A 30 -6.22 -28.64 -10.40
C LYS A 30 -5.14 -28.69 -9.32
N GLN A 31 -4.27 -27.68 -9.24
CA GLN A 31 -3.21 -27.61 -8.23
C GLN A 31 -3.75 -27.36 -6.82
N GLU A 32 -4.67 -26.40 -6.63
CA GLU A 32 -5.15 -26.04 -5.30
C GLU A 32 -6.24 -26.97 -4.76
N TYR A 33 -7.17 -27.41 -5.64
CA TYR A 33 -8.34 -28.17 -5.23
C TYR A 33 -8.29 -29.64 -5.65
N GLY A 34 -7.31 -30.05 -6.45
CA GLY A 34 -7.22 -31.42 -6.98
C GLY A 34 -8.33 -31.78 -7.97
N ILE A 35 -9.03 -30.78 -8.51
CA ILE A 35 -10.19 -30.98 -9.41
C ILE A 35 -9.78 -30.64 -10.83
N GLU A 36 -9.93 -31.61 -11.74
CA GLU A 36 -9.77 -31.35 -13.16
C GLU A 36 -11.04 -30.71 -13.74
N ILE A 37 -10.89 -29.52 -14.31
CA ILE A 37 -11.98 -28.78 -14.96
C ILE A 37 -11.60 -28.45 -16.39
N ASP A 38 -12.59 -28.49 -17.29
CA ASP A 38 -12.36 -28.10 -18.69
C ASP A 38 -12.23 -26.57 -18.82
N ARG A 39 -11.38 -26.12 -19.74
CA ARG A 39 -11.19 -24.69 -20.04
C ARG A 39 -12.49 -24.01 -20.47
N ARG A 40 -13.39 -24.72 -21.15
CA ARG A 40 -14.69 -24.16 -21.57
C ARG A 40 -15.61 -23.93 -20.37
N GLN A 41 -15.54 -24.82 -19.38
CA GLN A 41 -16.26 -24.66 -18.11
C GLN A 41 -15.75 -23.43 -17.36
N CYS A 42 -14.44 -23.19 -17.33
CA CYS A 42 -13.88 -21.95 -16.75
C CYS A 42 -14.39 -20.71 -17.48
N ALA A 43 -14.40 -20.72 -18.81
CA ALA A 43 -14.86 -19.59 -19.62
C ALA A 43 -16.33 -19.21 -19.40
N ALA A 44 -17.17 -20.14 -18.90
CA ALA A 44 -18.56 -19.85 -18.55
C ALA A 44 -18.71 -18.99 -17.27
N TYR A 45 -17.65 -18.83 -16.48
CA TYR A 45 -17.63 -17.96 -15.30
C TYR A 45 -17.14 -16.54 -15.59
N ASP A 46 -16.86 -16.21 -16.86
CA ASP A 46 -16.47 -14.86 -17.29
C ASP A 46 -17.69 -14.11 -17.87
N PRO A 47 -18.23 -13.09 -17.18
CA PRO A 47 -19.41 -12.35 -17.66
C PRO A 47 -19.10 -11.46 -18.88
N THR A 48 -17.83 -11.23 -19.23
CA THR A 48 -17.46 -10.45 -20.42
C THR A 48 -17.56 -11.28 -21.70
N LYS A 49 -17.63 -12.61 -21.58
CA LYS A 49 -17.69 -13.55 -22.71
C LYS A 49 -19.11 -14.05 -22.94
N PRO A 50 -19.44 -14.49 -24.18
CA PRO A 50 -20.75 -15.04 -24.47
C PRO A 50 -21.09 -16.30 -23.66
N ALA A 51 -20.07 -17.06 -23.24
CA ALA A 51 -20.25 -18.24 -22.39
C ALA A 51 -20.76 -17.92 -20.98
N GLY A 52 -20.49 -16.71 -20.46
CA GLY A 52 -20.89 -16.29 -19.11
C GLY A 52 -22.17 -15.46 -19.05
N LYS A 53 -22.97 -15.43 -20.13
CA LYS A 53 -24.26 -14.71 -20.15
C LYS A 53 -25.20 -15.12 -19.01
N ASN A 54 -25.24 -16.42 -18.71
CA ASN A 54 -26.13 -17.00 -17.69
C ASN A 54 -25.53 -17.01 -16.27
N LEU A 55 -24.46 -16.24 -16.02
CA LEU A 55 -23.85 -16.17 -14.69
C LEU A 55 -24.81 -15.53 -13.67
N SER A 56 -24.79 -16.04 -12.43
CA SER A 56 -25.60 -15.49 -11.33
C SER A 56 -25.19 -14.05 -11.02
N LYS A 57 -26.14 -13.23 -10.55
CA LYS A 57 -25.88 -11.82 -10.20
C LYS A 57 -24.74 -11.69 -9.18
N LYS A 58 -24.72 -12.55 -8.16
CA LYS A 58 -23.68 -12.57 -7.12
C LYS A 58 -22.27 -12.72 -7.69
N LEU A 59 -22.07 -13.67 -8.61
CA LEU A 59 -20.75 -13.91 -9.22
C LEU A 59 -20.37 -12.81 -10.21
N ARG A 60 -21.34 -12.22 -10.93
CA ARG A 60 -21.10 -11.06 -11.79
C ARG A 60 -20.66 -9.83 -10.99
N ASP A 61 -21.28 -9.59 -9.84
CA ASP A 61 -20.94 -8.48 -8.95
C ASP A 61 -19.54 -8.70 -8.36
N LEU A 62 -19.22 -9.94 -7.93
CA LEU A 62 -17.89 -10.33 -7.47
C LEU A 62 -16.81 -10.11 -8.54
N PHE A 63 -17.06 -10.54 -9.78
CA PHE A 63 -16.15 -10.33 -10.90
C PHE A 63 -15.86 -8.84 -11.11
N THR A 64 -16.92 -8.03 -11.15
CA THR A 64 -16.81 -6.59 -11.42
C THR A 64 -16.06 -5.88 -10.29
N ARG A 65 -16.34 -6.23 -9.03
CA ARG A 65 -15.62 -5.68 -7.87
C ARG A 65 -14.14 -6.03 -7.93
N THR A 66 -13.82 -7.32 -8.07
CA THR A 66 -12.44 -7.82 -8.13
C THR A 66 -11.67 -7.20 -9.29
N ARG A 67 -12.29 -7.08 -10.48
CA ARG A 67 -11.68 -6.44 -11.65
C ARG A 67 -11.39 -4.95 -11.40
N LYS A 68 -12.28 -4.25 -10.69
CA LYS A 68 -12.10 -2.84 -10.34
C LYS A 68 -10.94 -2.69 -9.35
N ASP A 69 -10.94 -3.50 -8.30
CA ASP A 69 -9.91 -3.49 -7.26
C ASP A 69 -8.53 -3.81 -7.86
N PHE A 70 -8.44 -4.82 -8.73
CA PHE A 70 -7.20 -5.16 -9.45
C PHE A 70 -6.69 -4.01 -10.32
N LYS A 71 -7.58 -3.23 -10.94
CA LYS A 71 -7.19 -2.07 -11.76
C LYS A 71 -6.77 -0.86 -10.92
N SER A 72 -7.35 -0.66 -9.74
CA SER A 72 -7.02 0.48 -8.87
C SER A 72 -5.78 0.23 -8.01
N ASN A 73 -5.55 -1.01 -7.58
CA ASN A 73 -4.52 -1.36 -6.62
C ASN A 73 -3.18 -1.69 -7.30
N ILE A 74 -2.58 -0.69 -7.93
CA ILE A 74 -1.26 -0.81 -8.57
C ILE A 74 -0.17 -1.09 -7.52
N TYR A 75 -0.34 -0.58 -6.29
CA TYR A 75 0.64 -0.73 -5.21
C TYR A 75 0.79 -2.16 -4.69
N ASP A 76 -0.22 -3.01 -4.87
CA ASP A 76 -0.16 -4.43 -4.47
C ASP A 76 0.67 -5.27 -5.44
N ILE A 77 0.98 -4.74 -6.64
CA ILE A 77 1.82 -5.42 -7.62
C ILE A 77 3.26 -5.45 -7.07
N PRO A 78 3.88 -6.63 -6.90
CA PRO A 78 5.23 -6.71 -6.35
C PRO A 78 6.25 -5.87 -7.15
N LEU A 79 6.12 -5.85 -8.47
CA LEU A 79 6.97 -5.03 -9.35
C LEU A 79 6.69 -3.52 -9.25
N ALA A 80 5.62 -3.05 -8.62
CA ALA A 80 5.46 -1.63 -8.31
C ALA A 80 6.44 -1.20 -7.20
N ASN A 81 6.81 -2.12 -6.31
CA ASN A 81 7.77 -1.88 -5.24
C ASN A 81 9.22 -1.92 -5.76
N LYS A 82 9.97 -0.83 -5.49
CA LYS A 82 11.38 -0.71 -5.89
C LYS A 82 12.28 -1.80 -5.30
N ALA A 83 12.11 -2.15 -4.03
CA ALA A 83 12.94 -3.17 -3.39
C ALA A 83 12.75 -4.56 -4.02
N VAL A 84 11.52 -4.89 -4.40
CA VAL A 84 11.22 -6.16 -5.07
C VAL A 84 11.82 -6.20 -6.47
N ARG A 85 11.69 -5.14 -7.27
CA ARG A 85 12.32 -5.08 -8.60
C ARG A 85 13.83 -5.20 -8.54
N LEU A 86 14.48 -4.52 -7.60
CA LEU A 86 15.94 -4.62 -7.42
C LEU A 86 16.38 -6.04 -7.03
N ASN A 87 15.64 -6.70 -6.15
CA ASN A 87 15.91 -8.10 -5.78
C ASN A 87 15.76 -9.03 -6.99
N GLU A 88 14.70 -8.85 -7.78
CA GLU A 88 14.50 -9.65 -8.99
C GLU A 88 15.60 -9.42 -10.03
N LEU A 89 16.01 -8.15 -10.25
CA LEU A 89 17.13 -7.81 -11.12
C LEU A 89 18.45 -8.42 -10.62
N GLN A 90 18.67 -8.48 -9.30
CA GLN A 90 19.83 -9.15 -8.71
C GLN A 90 19.83 -10.66 -9.01
N LYS A 91 18.70 -11.35 -8.81
CA LYS A 91 18.59 -12.78 -9.15
C LYS A 91 18.89 -13.02 -10.62
N MET A 92 18.31 -12.21 -11.51
CA MET A 92 18.64 -12.27 -12.94
C MET A 92 20.14 -12.08 -13.17
N TYR A 93 20.78 -11.11 -12.53
CA TYR A 93 22.22 -10.91 -12.68
C TYR A 93 23.06 -12.15 -12.28
N GLU A 94 22.63 -12.87 -11.24
CA GLU A 94 23.26 -14.10 -10.76
C GLU A 94 23.03 -15.27 -11.74
N ASP A 95 21.81 -15.44 -12.25
CA ASP A 95 21.42 -16.49 -13.20
C ASP A 95 22.15 -16.36 -14.55
N TRP A 96 22.31 -15.13 -15.04
CA TRP A 96 22.92 -14.85 -16.33
C TRP A 96 24.46 -14.94 -16.24
N ASN A 97 25.04 -16.14 -16.31
CA ASN A 97 26.47 -16.42 -16.14
C ASN A 97 27.44 -15.65 -17.09
N LYS A 98 28.07 -16.30 -18.09
CA LYS A 98 29.14 -15.69 -18.92
C LYS A 98 28.64 -14.62 -19.91
N ASN A 99 27.35 -14.34 -19.95
CA ASN A 99 26.76 -13.39 -20.89
C ASN A 99 26.95 -11.94 -20.42
N LYS A 100 28.14 -11.40 -20.68
CA LYS A 100 28.54 -10.04 -20.30
C LYS A 100 27.58 -8.96 -20.79
N LYS A 101 26.98 -9.12 -21.98
CA LYS A 101 26.04 -8.14 -22.55
C LYS A 101 24.75 -8.06 -21.73
N MET A 102 24.18 -9.21 -21.36
CA MET A 102 22.96 -9.23 -20.53
C MET A 102 23.23 -8.69 -19.12
N LYS A 103 24.36 -9.07 -18.50
CA LYS A 103 24.79 -8.50 -17.22
C LYS A 103 24.91 -6.97 -17.27
N GLN A 104 25.49 -6.42 -18.34
CA GLN A 104 25.59 -4.97 -18.52
C GLN A 104 24.21 -4.31 -18.62
N ASN A 105 23.24 -4.93 -19.31
CA ASN A 105 21.87 -4.40 -19.40
C ASN A 105 21.17 -4.40 -18.03
N ILE A 106 21.33 -5.46 -17.25
CA ILE A 106 20.77 -5.55 -15.89
C ILE A 106 21.39 -4.50 -14.97
N ILE A 107 22.72 -4.30 -15.03
CA ILE A 107 23.42 -3.26 -14.26
C ILE A 107 22.87 -1.86 -14.62
N LYS A 108 22.60 -1.60 -15.91
CA LYS A 108 22.00 -0.32 -16.35
C LYS A 108 20.59 -0.15 -15.77
N GLN A 109 19.75 -1.18 -15.83
CA GLN A 109 18.41 -1.14 -15.26
C GLN A 109 18.44 -0.88 -13.74
N ILE A 110 19.33 -1.55 -13.01
CA ILE A 110 19.53 -1.31 -11.57
C ILE A 110 19.93 0.15 -11.34
N LYS A 111 20.88 0.68 -12.12
CA LYS A 111 21.31 2.08 -12.02
C LYS A 111 20.15 3.05 -12.25
N ASP A 112 19.32 2.80 -13.26
CA ASP A 112 18.16 3.65 -13.58
C ASP A 112 17.13 3.62 -12.44
N GLU A 113 16.86 2.44 -11.85
CA GLU A 113 15.99 2.32 -10.67
C GLU A 113 16.56 2.98 -9.40
N MET A 114 17.89 3.03 -9.29
CA MET A 114 18.60 3.70 -8.20
C MET A 114 18.79 5.19 -8.42
N HIS A 115 18.46 5.75 -9.58
CA HIS A 115 18.59 7.18 -9.83
C HIS A 115 17.75 7.98 -8.81
N GLY A 116 18.36 8.97 -8.15
CA GLY A 116 17.74 9.75 -7.06
C GLY A 116 17.71 9.06 -5.69
N TYR A 117 18.23 7.83 -5.57
CA TYR A 117 18.37 7.15 -4.27
C TYR A 117 19.32 7.90 -3.33
N GLU A 118 20.35 8.54 -3.87
CA GLU A 118 21.29 9.38 -3.12
C GLU A 118 20.58 10.56 -2.43
N LEU A 119 19.59 11.17 -3.09
CA LEU A 119 18.77 12.23 -2.49
C LEU A 119 17.86 11.69 -1.38
N GLN A 120 17.32 10.48 -1.55
CA GLN A 120 16.50 9.82 -0.51
C GLN A 120 17.34 9.44 0.72
N LEU A 121 18.57 8.96 0.51
CA LEU A 121 19.51 8.69 1.59
C LEU A 121 19.86 9.97 2.33
N LEU A 122 20.11 11.07 1.62
CA LEU A 122 20.40 12.36 2.23
C LEU A 122 19.21 12.90 3.03
N ASP A 123 17.98 12.82 2.51
CA ASP A 123 16.75 13.23 3.22
C ASP A 123 16.50 12.36 4.47
N ALA A 124 16.71 11.04 4.37
CA ALA A 124 16.62 10.14 5.51
C ALA A 124 17.67 10.46 6.58
N GLN A 125 18.89 10.78 6.16
CA GLN A 125 19.99 11.12 7.05
C GLN A 125 19.78 12.49 7.71
N LEU A 126 19.26 13.48 6.97
CA LEU A 126 18.85 14.77 7.53
C LEU A 126 17.74 14.61 8.58
N LYS A 127 16.71 13.79 8.32
CA LYS A 127 15.66 13.49 9.30
C LYS A 127 16.20 12.79 10.54
N GLN A 128 17.15 11.86 10.39
CA GLN A 128 17.82 11.23 11.52
C GLN A 128 18.60 12.26 12.34
N LEU A 129 19.38 13.12 11.69
CA LEU A 129 20.12 14.20 12.36
C LEU A 129 19.19 15.21 13.03
N GLU A 130 18.03 15.51 12.46
CA GLU A 130 17.01 16.37 13.09
C GLU A 130 16.43 15.71 14.35
N ILE A 131 16.09 14.42 14.28
CA ILE A 131 15.67 13.63 15.45
C ILE A 131 16.78 13.60 16.51
N ASP A 132 18.03 13.44 16.10
CA ASP A 132 19.17 13.40 17.01
C ASP A 132 19.45 14.77 17.64
N LYS A 133 19.24 15.88 16.91
CA LYS A 133 19.26 17.24 17.48
C LYS A 133 18.15 17.45 18.51
N ILE A 134 16.94 16.96 18.24
CA ILE A 134 15.83 17.00 19.20
C ILE A 134 16.15 16.15 20.44
N LYS A 135 16.82 15.01 20.26
CA LYS A 135 17.14 14.08 21.36
C LYS A 135 18.36 14.48 22.18
N ASN A 136 19.39 15.05 21.56
CA ASN A 136 20.70 15.30 22.16
C ASN A 136 21.03 16.80 22.34
N GLY A 137 20.20 17.71 21.82
CA GLY A 137 19.98 19.06 22.31
C GLY A 137 21.20 19.88 22.76
N ASP A 138 22.05 20.35 21.84
CA ASP A 138 23.11 21.33 22.18
C ASP A 138 23.21 22.44 21.12
N GLY A 139 22.84 23.68 21.49
CA GLY A 139 23.14 24.88 20.69
C GLY A 139 22.35 26.13 21.08
N GLU A 140 22.80 26.83 22.13
CA GLU A 140 22.62 28.28 22.42
C GLU A 140 21.40 28.98 21.80
N GLY A 141 20.33 29.00 22.59
CA GLY A 141 19.05 29.60 22.29
C GLY A 141 17.98 28.92 23.14
N ALA A 142 18.25 28.82 24.44
CA ALA A 142 17.39 28.18 25.42
C ALA A 142 16.14 29.04 25.66
N ASP A 143 15.24 29.09 24.67
CA ASP A 143 13.83 29.14 25.01
C ASP A 143 13.48 27.72 25.43
N ASP A 144 13.70 27.46 26.73
CA ASP A 144 13.15 26.32 27.45
C ASP A 144 11.72 26.11 26.92
N PRO A 145 11.33 24.93 26.41
CA PRO A 145 9.97 24.73 25.93
C PRO A 145 9.07 24.91 27.15
N THR A 146 8.51 26.11 27.28
CA THR A 146 7.66 26.47 28.39
C THR A 146 6.53 25.45 28.41
N PRO A 147 6.39 24.66 29.49
CA PRO A 147 5.43 23.57 29.52
C PRO A 147 4.03 24.16 29.37
N VAL A 148 3.42 23.95 28.20
CA VAL A 148 2.05 24.42 27.93
C VAL A 148 1.10 23.52 28.72
N LYS A 149 0.60 24.02 29.86
CA LYS A 149 -0.46 23.36 30.62
C LYS A 149 -1.77 23.43 29.82
N VAL A 150 -2.08 22.37 29.09
CA VAL A 150 -3.39 22.20 28.45
C VAL A 150 -4.37 21.69 29.51
N THR A 151 -5.30 22.55 29.95
CA THR A 151 -6.38 22.17 30.88
C THR A 151 -7.61 21.79 30.07
N ILE A 152 -7.92 20.49 29.98
CA ILE A 152 -9.10 20.00 29.26
C ILE A 152 -10.28 19.98 30.23
N GLN A 153 -11.26 20.87 30.04
CA GLN A 153 -12.53 20.80 30.76
C GLN A 153 -13.47 19.85 30.03
N VAL A 154 -13.72 18.69 30.63
CA VAL A 154 -14.68 17.72 30.12
C VAL A 154 -16.08 18.12 30.62
N VAL A 155 -16.95 18.55 29.70
CA VAL A 155 -18.35 18.86 29.99
C VAL A 155 -19.21 17.65 29.64
N ASP A 156 -20.02 17.19 30.59
CA ASP A 156 -20.97 16.08 30.40
C ASP A 156 -22.17 16.54 29.55
N ALA A 157 -22.23 16.04 28.31
CA ALA A 157 -23.21 16.43 27.31
C ALA A 157 -24.66 15.97 27.62
N SER A 158 -24.87 15.23 28.71
CA SER A 158 -26.20 14.74 29.11
C SER A 158 -27.06 15.78 29.84
N LYS A 159 -26.51 16.94 30.22
CA LYS A 159 -27.26 18.03 30.88
C LYS A 159 -27.79 19.02 29.84
N SER A 160 -29.08 19.38 29.94
CA SER A 160 -29.83 20.19 28.97
C SER A 160 -29.43 21.67 28.85
N ASN A 161 -28.32 22.09 29.47
CA ASN A 161 -27.79 23.45 29.34
C ASN A 161 -26.24 23.46 29.37
N ALA A 162 -25.64 22.71 28.45
CA ALA A 162 -24.20 22.72 28.23
C ALA A 162 -23.83 23.77 27.17
N GLU A 163 -23.61 25.02 27.59
CA GLU A 163 -23.09 26.06 26.71
C GLU A 163 -21.56 26.08 26.67
N HIS A 164 -21.00 26.28 25.47
CA HIS A 164 -19.57 26.45 25.24
C HIS A 164 -19.11 27.79 25.80
N ARG A 165 -18.30 27.79 26.87
CA ARG A 165 -17.62 29.01 27.34
C ARG A 165 -16.25 29.12 26.68
N SER A 166 -16.09 30.06 25.75
CA SER A 166 -14.78 30.48 25.26
C SER A 166 -14.27 31.62 26.13
N ASN A 167 -13.28 31.39 26.98
CA ASN A 167 -12.60 32.48 27.67
C ASN A 167 -11.56 33.10 26.72
N THR A 168 -11.82 34.33 26.31
CA THR A 168 -10.87 35.21 25.63
C THR A 168 -10.02 35.91 26.69
N GLU A 169 -8.84 35.39 27.00
CA GLU A 169 -7.86 36.11 27.82
C GLU A 169 -6.45 35.83 27.29
N CYS A 170 -6.06 36.59 26.25
CA CYS A 170 -4.65 36.87 25.98
C CYS A 170 -4.24 38.00 26.94
N SER A 171 -3.74 37.67 28.13
CA SER A 171 -3.07 38.66 28.97
C SER A 171 -1.68 38.92 28.40
N ALA A 172 -1.50 40.08 27.78
CA ALA A 172 -0.20 40.66 27.52
C ALA A 172 0.52 40.84 28.87
N GLY A 173 1.65 40.15 29.06
CA GLY A 173 2.51 40.35 30.21
C GLY A 173 3.24 41.68 30.10
N GLU A 174 3.06 42.56 31.09
CA GLU A 174 3.79 43.81 31.25
C GLU A 174 5.29 43.55 31.45
N LEU A 175 6.12 44.28 30.69
CA LEU A 175 7.54 44.45 30.95
C LEU A 175 7.71 45.37 32.16
N SER A 176 8.11 44.84 33.32
CA SER A 176 8.77 45.65 34.35
C SER A 176 10.28 45.47 34.26
N ALA A 177 10.95 46.49 33.72
CA ALA A 177 12.38 46.65 33.85
C ALA A 177 12.75 46.87 35.32
N ALA A 178 13.74 46.14 35.81
CA ALA A 178 14.48 46.46 37.01
C ALA A 178 15.97 46.26 36.70
N GLU A 179 16.62 47.34 36.27
CA GLU A 179 18.05 47.58 36.47
C GLU A 179 18.18 48.68 37.54
N GLU A 180 19.17 48.49 38.42
CA GLU A 180 19.79 49.37 39.44
C GLU A 180 19.09 50.65 39.93
#